data_AF-A0A8J5CU90-F1
#
_entry.id   AF-A0A8J5CU90-F1
#
_cell.length_a   1.000
_cell.length_b   1.000
_cell.length_c   1.000
_cell.angle_alpha   90.00
_cell.angle_beta   90.00
_cell.angle_gamma   90.00
#
_symmetry.space_group_name_H-M   'P 1'
#
loop_
_entity.id
_entity.type
_entity.pdbx_description
1 polymer ?
#
loop_
_entity_poly.entity_id
_entity_poly.type
_entity_poly.pdbx_seq_one_letter_code
_entity_poly.pdbx_strand_id
1 'polypeptide(L)'
;MLQTRPWCRLPLTLRWIDQKYIKDFPPGLEPPVHIPIAYGPVKSVKVKKPVYHEHEDKDIEDICTLCRKVVRNSDKMRCLSSSCTLVAHIKCLAHEMLKDDTRGMLVPLEGNCPSCGIMCFGRPC
;
A
#
# COMPACT_ATOMS: atom_id res chain seq x y z
N MET A 1 3.81 5.71 20.17
CA MET A 1 3.46 4.39 19.60
C MET A 1 3.34 4.42 18.07
N LEU A 2 2.51 5.29 17.47
CA LEU A 2 2.34 5.31 16.00
C LEU A 2 3.57 5.78 15.22
N GLN A 3 4.48 6.48 15.89
CA GLN A 3 5.77 6.91 15.33
C GLN A 3 6.91 5.91 15.52
N THR A 4 6.68 4.84 16.29
CA THR A 4 7.72 3.84 16.57
C THR A 4 7.51 2.60 15.71
N ARG A 5 8.59 1.88 15.41
CA ARG A 5 8.50 0.57 14.75
C ARG A 5 7.77 -0.43 15.66
N PRO A 6 6.99 -1.37 15.10
CA PRO A 6 6.74 -1.56 13.67
C PRO A 6 5.64 -0.65 13.08
N TRP A 7 4.88 0.05 13.92
CA TRP A 7 3.64 0.75 13.56
C TRP A 7 3.81 1.86 12.54
N CYS A 8 4.92 2.59 12.60
CA CYS A 8 5.17 3.74 11.73
C CYS A 8 5.40 3.41 10.25
N ARG A 9 5.27 2.14 9.83
CA ARG A 9 5.34 1.73 8.42
C ARG A 9 4.19 0.85 7.95
N LEU A 10 3.18 0.68 8.80
CA LEU A 10 2.03 -0.13 8.46
C LEU A 10 0.92 0.74 7.83
N PRO A 11 0.13 0.21 6.89
CA PRO A 11 -1.00 0.91 6.30
C PRO A 11 -2.16 1.00 7.31
N LEU A 12 -2.02 1.86 8.30
CA LEU A 12 -2.98 2.05 9.38
C LEU A 12 -3.89 3.24 9.12
N THR A 13 -5.00 3.30 9.86
CA THR A 13 -5.87 4.48 9.93
C THR A 13 -6.22 4.70 11.39
N LEU A 14 -5.96 5.90 11.91
CA LEU A 14 -6.43 6.29 13.24
C LEU A 14 -7.87 6.76 13.11
N ARG A 15 -8.80 6.20 13.89
CA ARG A 15 -10.20 6.61 13.86
C ARG A 15 -10.72 6.97 15.24
N TRP A 16 -11.19 8.21 15.37
CA TRP A 16 -11.94 8.65 16.53
C TRP A 16 -13.41 8.24 16.37
N ILE A 17 -13.83 7.22 17.13
CA ILE A 17 -15.19 6.68 17.05
C ILE A 17 -16.22 7.66 17.62
N ASP A 18 -15.86 8.31 18.72
CA ASP A 18 -16.71 9.24 19.46
C ASP A 18 -15.96 10.56 19.65
N GLN A 19 -16.63 11.66 19.29
CA GLN A 19 -16.04 12.99 19.26
C GLN A 19 -15.66 13.50 20.65
N LYS A 20 -16.34 13.04 21.71
CA LYS A 20 -16.05 13.50 23.08
C LYS A 20 -14.68 13.06 23.61
N TYR A 21 -14.05 12.07 22.97
CA TYR A 21 -12.74 11.56 23.37
C TYR A 21 -11.61 12.00 22.45
N ILE A 22 -11.89 12.84 21.45
CA ILE A 22 -10.86 13.42 20.59
C ILE A 22 -9.90 14.21 21.47
N LYS A 23 -8.61 13.99 21.26
CA LYS A 23 -7.53 14.76 21.89
C LYS A 23 -6.55 15.17 20.81
N ASP A 24 -6.05 16.38 20.94
CA ASP A 24 -4.96 16.85 20.10
C ASP A 24 -3.68 16.08 20.42
N PHE A 25 -2.89 15.82 19.39
CA PHE A 25 -1.58 15.23 19.57
C PHE A 25 -0.61 16.33 20.02
N PRO A 26 0.24 16.05 21.03
CA PRO A 26 1.32 16.96 21.35
C PRO A 26 2.24 17.17 20.13
N PRO A 27 2.86 18.35 19.97
CA PRO A 27 3.72 18.65 18.84
C PRO A 27 4.79 17.58 18.64
N GLY A 28 4.94 17.10 17.41
CA GLY A 28 5.92 16.08 17.07
C GLY A 28 5.55 14.66 17.49
N LEU A 29 4.38 14.41 18.08
CA LEU A 29 3.84 13.07 18.38
C LEU A 29 2.61 12.72 17.53
N GLU A 30 2.37 13.50 16.47
CA GLU A 30 1.33 13.26 15.48
C GLU A 30 1.57 11.95 14.71
N PRO A 31 0.50 11.28 14.24
CA PRO A 31 0.65 10.14 13.34
C PRO A 31 1.48 10.49 12.10
N PRO A 32 2.33 9.58 11.61
CA PRO A 32 2.99 9.74 10.31
C PRO A 32 2.03 10.06 9.18
N VAL A 33 2.50 10.78 8.15
CA VAL A 33 1.68 11.32 7.03
C VAL A 33 0.83 10.26 6.33
N HIS A 34 1.33 9.03 6.19
CA HIS A 34 0.61 7.92 5.57
C HIS A 34 -0.47 7.28 6.47
N ILE A 35 -0.56 7.64 7.75
CA ILE A 35 -1.58 7.17 8.68
C ILE A 35 -2.67 8.26 8.78
N PRO A 36 -3.74 8.19 7.96
CA PRO A 36 -4.82 9.17 8.02
C PRO A 36 -5.57 9.11 9.36
N ILE A 37 -6.00 10.29 9.82
CA ILE A 37 -6.96 10.45 10.92
C ILE A 37 -8.37 10.54 10.33
N ALA A 38 -9.27 9.70 10.82
CA ALA A 38 -10.68 9.65 10.46
C ALA A 38 -11.57 9.84 11.68
N TYR A 39 -12.82 10.21 11.45
CA TYR A 39 -13.80 10.50 12.51
C TYR A 39 -15.11 9.74 12.27
N GLY A 40 -15.79 9.43 13.36
CA GLY A 40 -17.11 8.83 13.38
C GLY A 40 -17.11 7.31 13.60
N PRO A 41 -18.30 6.73 13.81
CA PRO A 41 -18.45 5.34 14.19
C PRO A 41 -17.98 4.37 13.10
N VAL A 42 -17.62 3.15 13.52
CA VAL A 42 -17.33 2.06 12.59
C VAL A 42 -18.65 1.42 12.20
N LYS A 43 -18.94 1.38 10.89
CA LYS A 43 -20.05 0.58 10.38
C LYS A 43 -19.60 -0.87 10.31
N SER A 44 -20.27 -1.77 11.03
CA SER A 44 -20.08 -3.20 10.85
C SER A 44 -20.66 -3.61 9.50
N VAL A 45 -19.83 -3.62 8.46
CA VAL A 45 -20.23 -4.16 7.16
C VAL A 45 -20.04 -5.67 7.26
N LYS A 46 -21.11 -6.44 7.02
CA LYS A 46 -20.96 -7.88 6.80
C LYS A 46 -20.03 -8.03 5.60
N VAL A 47 -18.84 -8.60 5.82
CA VAL A 47 -17.91 -8.92 4.74
C VAL A 47 -18.66 -9.86 3.81
N LYS A 48 -19.20 -9.32 2.71
CA LYS A 48 -19.58 -10.16 1.58
C LYS A 48 -18.27 -10.84 1.20
N LYS A 49 -18.27 -12.18 1.16
CA LYS A 49 -17.11 -12.92 0.64
C LYS A 49 -16.66 -12.18 -0.61
N PRO A 50 -15.38 -11.78 -0.72
CA PRO A 50 -14.91 -11.18 -1.95
C PRO A 50 -15.39 -12.10 -3.07
N VAL A 51 -16.20 -11.55 -3.97
CA VAL A 51 -16.44 -12.23 -5.24
C VAL A 51 -15.08 -12.14 -5.88
N TYR A 52 -14.26 -13.16 -5.65
CA TYR A 52 -13.13 -13.42 -6.50
C TYR A 52 -13.79 -13.59 -7.86
N HIS A 53 -13.77 -12.54 -8.66
CA HIS A 53 -13.79 -12.74 -10.08
C HIS A 53 -12.51 -13.53 -10.32
N GLU A 54 -12.64 -14.85 -10.28
CA GLU A 54 -11.83 -15.75 -11.07
C GLU A 54 -12.04 -15.25 -12.50
N HIS A 55 -11.32 -14.19 -12.87
CA HIS A 55 -10.96 -14.02 -14.24
C HIS A 55 -10.22 -15.31 -14.53
N GLU A 56 -10.89 -16.22 -15.23
CA GLU A 56 -10.27 -17.23 -16.08
C GLU A 56 -9.41 -16.45 -17.11
N ASP A 57 -8.39 -15.76 -16.61
CA ASP A 57 -7.28 -15.25 -17.39
C ASP A 57 -6.59 -16.54 -17.81
N LYS A 58 -7.00 -17.03 -19.00
CA LYS A 58 -6.28 -18.04 -19.78
C LYS A 58 -4.79 -17.83 -19.53
N ASP A 59 -4.06 -18.89 -19.18
CA ASP A 59 -2.63 -18.91 -18.84
C ASP A 59 -1.74 -18.13 -19.84
N ILE A 60 -1.81 -16.81 -19.80
CA ILE A 60 -0.84 -15.92 -20.38
C ILE A 60 0.11 -15.67 -19.22
N GLU A 61 1.25 -16.35 -19.29
CA GLU A 61 2.34 -16.16 -18.33
C GLU A 61 2.76 -14.69 -18.34
N ASP A 62 2.25 -13.92 -17.38
CA ASP A 62 2.63 -12.52 -17.18
C ASP A 62 4.12 -12.43 -16.83
N ILE A 63 4.89 -11.59 -17.54
CA ILE A 63 6.33 -11.42 -17.32
C ILE A 63 6.59 -10.19 -16.46
N CYS A 64 7.39 -10.34 -15.41
CA CYS A 64 7.79 -9.22 -14.57
C CYS A 64 8.67 -8.24 -15.36
N THR A 65 8.30 -6.96 -15.40
CA THR A 65 9.07 -5.90 -16.06
C THR A 65 10.46 -5.68 -15.44
N LEU A 66 10.63 -6.01 -14.15
CA LEU A 66 11.87 -5.75 -13.39
C LEU A 66 12.89 -6.90 -13.51
N CYS A 67 12.47 -8.15 -13.36
CA CYS A 67 13.38 -9.30 -13.39
C CYS A 67 13.24 -10.17 -14.65
N ARG A 68 12.28 -9.89 -15.52
CA ARG A 68 11.99 -10.60 -16.78
C ARG A 68 11.66 -12.09 -16.60
N LYS A 69 11.19 -12.49 -15.42
CA LYS A 69 10.71 -13.85 -15.12
C LYS A 69 9.19 -13.89 -15.02
N VAL A 70 8.62 -15.08 -15.21
CA VAL A 70 7.18 -15.34 -15.09
C VAL A 70 6.67 -15.00 -13.68
N VAL A 71 5.50 -14.37 -13.61
CA VAL A 71 4.83 -13.94 -12.38
C VAL A 71 3.63 -14.84 -12.11
N ARG A 72 3.60 -15.46 -10.93
CA ARG A 72 2.43 -16.21 -10.46
C ARG A 72 1.34 -15.25 -10.00
N ASN A 73 0.08 -15.63 -10.15
CA ASN A 73 -1.05 -14.77 -9.80
C ASN A 73 -1.05 -14.33 -8.32
N SER A 74 -0.53 -15.17 -7.40
CA SER A 74 -0.39 -14.85 -5.97
C SER A 74 0.61 -13.72 -5.67
N ASP A 75 1.61 -13.56 -6.54
CA ASP A 75 2.75 -12.66 -6.35
C ASP A 75 2.71 -11.49 -7.34
N LYS A 76 1.59 -11.35 -8.07
CA LYS A 76 1.41 -10.38 -9.15
C LYS A 76 0.94 -9.03 -8.62
N MET A 77 1.68 -7.99 -8.95
CA MET A 77 1.30 -6.59 -8.72
C MET A 77 1.16 -5.86 -10.05
N ARG A 78 0.16 -4.99 -10.12
CA ARG A 78 -0.08 -4.06 -11.24
C ARG A 78 -0.06 -2.62 -10.75
N CYS A 79 0.28 -1.69 -11.62
CA CYS A 79 0.16 -0.27 -11.31
C CYS A 79 -1.31 0.11 -11.06
N LEU A 80 -1.55 1.10 -10.21
CA LEU A 80 -2.89 1.65 -9.96
C LEU A 80 -3.42 2.51 -11.12
N SER A 81 -2.53 3.03 -11.96
CA SER A 81 -2.90 3.79 -13.16
C SER A 81 -3.44 2.84 -14.23
N SER A 82 -4.67 3.07 -14.68
CA SER A 82 -5.35 2.24 -15.68
C SER A 82 -4.67 2.23 -17.05
N SER A 83 -3.86 3.25 -17.37
CA SER A 83 -3.09 3.34 -18.60
C SER A 83 -1.71 2.68 -18.51
N CYS A 84 -1.30 2.23 -17.32
CA CYS A 84 0.02 1.64 -17.10
C CYS A 84 -0.04 0.11 -17.17
N THR A 85 0.86 -0.47 -17.96
CA THR A 85 0.96 -1.92 -18.19
C THR A 85 2.00 -2.61 -17.31
N LEU A 86 2.51 -1.92 -16.27
CA LEU A 86 3.49 -2.52 -15.36
C LEU A 86 2.91 -3.78 -14.72
N VAL A 87 3.62 -4.89 -14.88
CA VAL A 87 3.42 -6.12 -14.12
C VAL A 87 4.73 -6.48 -13.44
N ALA A 88 4.69 -6.69 -12.13
CA ALA A 88 5.88 -7.05 -11.37
C ALA A 88 5.57 -8.06 -10.26
N HIS A 89 6.60 -8.81 -9.84
CA HIS A 89 6.52 -9.55 -8.58
C HIS A 89 6.44 -8.56 -7.41
N ILE A 90 5.66 -8.89 -6.38
CA ILE A 90 5.60 -8.14 -5.11
C ILE A 90 7.02 -7.83 -4.60
N LYS A 91 7.90 -8.83 -4.57
CA LYS A 91 9.28 -8.69 -4.07
C LYS A 91 10.14 -7.78 -4.93
N CYS A 92 10.04 -7.89 -6.26
CA CYS A 92 10.82 -7.06 -7.17
C CYS A 92 10.41 -5.59 -7.05
N LEU A 93 9.10 -5.33 -7.01
CA LEU A 93 8.58 -3.97 -6.86
C LEU A 93 8.97 -3.41 -5.49
N ALA A 94 8.83 -4.18 -4.41
CA ALA A 94 9.22 -3.74 -3.08
C ALA A 94 10.73 -3.41 -3.01
N HIS A 95 11.59 -4.24 -3.61
CA HIS A 95 13.02 -3.98 -3.64
C HIS A 95 13.35 -2.70 -4.43
N GLU A 96 12.70 -2.48 -5.58
CA GLU A 96 12.86 -1.27 -6.39
C GLU A 96 12.54 -0.01 -5.58
N MET A 97 11.41 -0.02 -4.86
CA MET A 97 10.94 1.14 -4.08
C MET A 97 11.74 1.37 -2.79
N LEU A 98 12.47 0.36 -2.31
CA LEU A 98 13.30 0.44 -1.11
C LEU A 98 14.77 0.77 -1.41
N LYS A 99 15.15 0.93 -2.69
CA LYS A 99 16.55 1.21 -3.06
C LYS A 99 17.11 2.47 -2.39
N ASP A 100 16.28 3.50 -2.29
CA ASP A 100 16.66 4.80 -1.71
C ASP A 100 16.39 4.88 -0.19
N ASP A 101 15.71 3.87 0.39
CA ASP A 101 15.39 3.87 1.82
C ASP A 101 16.59 3.38 2.65
N THR A 102 16.66 3.88 3.88
CA THR A 102 17.70 3.51 4.85
C THR A 102 17.72 1.99 5.08
N ARG A 103 18.90 1.38 4.90
CA ARG A 103 19.13 -0.09 4.92
C ARG A 103 18.39 -0.77 6.08
N GLY A 104 17.55 -1.76 5.76
CA GLY A 104 16.87 -2.62 6.74
C GLY A 104 15.34 -2.47 6.82
N MET A 105 14.71 -1.71 5.92
CA MET A 105 13.26 -1.62 5.80
C MET A 105 12.69 -2.75 4.91
N LEU A 106 11.51 -3.28 5.27
CA LEU A 106 10.85 -4.37 4.53
C LEU A 106 9.61 -3.92 3.74
N VAL A 107 8.94 -2.86 4.19
CA VAL A 107 7.68 -2.38 3.61
C VAL A 107 7.92 -1.00 3.01
N PRO A 108 7.81 -0.83 1.68
CA PRO A 108 7.85 0.50 1.06
C PRO A 108 6.68 1.36 1.57
N LEU A 109 6.94 2.60 1.98
CA LEU A 109 5.91 3.56 2.36
C LEU A 109 5.44 4.42 1.19
N GLU A 110 6.41 4.83 0.38
CA GLU A 110 6.23 5.70 -0.76
C GLU A 110 7.04 5.15 -1.92
N GLY A 111 6.65 5.52 -3.14
CA GLY A 111 7.46 5.28 -4.32
C GLY A 111 6.65 5.37 -5.61
N ASN A 112 7.38 5.62 -6.69
CA ASN A 112 6.84 5.83 -8.01
C ASN A 112 6.84 4.52 -8.80
N CYS A 113 5.87 4.38 -9.69
CA CYS A 113 5.85 3.31 -10.67
C CYS A 113 7.10 3.42 -11.56
N PRO A 114 7.92 2.36 -11.70
CA PRO A 114 9.10 2.40 -12.57
C PRO A 114 8.77 2.52 -14.06
N SER A 115 7.52 2.26 -14.47
CA SER A 115 7.09 2.38 -15.88
C SER A 115 6.45 3.72 -16.23
N CYS A 116 5.59 4.28 -15.37
CA CYS A 116 4.85 5.52 -15.66
C CYS A 116 5.21 6.71 -14.76
N GLY A 117 6.04 6.51 -13.74
CA GLY A 117 6.44 7.57 -12.81
C GLY A 117 5.36 8.06 -11.85
N ILE A 118 4.11 7.56 -11.96
CA ILE A 118 3.02 7.94 -11.04
C ILE A 118 3.27 7.34 -9.66
N MET A 119 2.99 8.11 -8.61
CA MET A 119 3.10 7.66 -7.22
C MET A 119 2.10 6.54 -6.92
N CYS A 120 2.59 5.39 -6.46
CA CYS A 120 1.76 4.21 -6.19
C CYS A 120 1.33 4.08 -4.73
N PHE A 121 2.10 4.64 -3.80
CA PHE A 121 1.84 4.63 -2.37
C PHE A 121 2.11 6.03 -1.81
N GLY A 122 1.17 6.59 -1.05
CA GLY A 122 1.20 7.97 -0.56
C GLY A 122 -0.10 8.72 -0.89
N ARG A 123 -0.46 9.72 -0.06
CA ARG A 123 -1.60 10.59 -0.37
C ARG A 123 -1.29 11.39 -1.65
N PRO A 124 -2.18 11.44 -2.65
CA PRO A 124 -2.04 12.45 -3.68
C PRO A 124 -2.03 13.82 -3.00
N CYS A 125 -1.03 14.62 -3.34
CA CYS A 125 -0.95 16.04 -2.99
C CYS A 125 -2.18 16.78 -3.50
#